data_AF-A0A9X9PRP8-F1
#
_entry.id   AF-A0A9X9PRP8-F1
#
_cell.length_a   1.000
_cell.length_b   1.000
_cell.length_c   1.000
_cell.angle_alpha   90.00
_cell.angle_beta   90.00
_cell.angle_gamma   90.00
#
_symmetry.space_group_name_H-M   'P 1'
#
loop_
_entity.id
_entity.type
_entity.pdbx_description
1 polymer ?
#
loop_
_entity_poly.entity_id
_entity_poly.type
_entity_poly.pdbx_seq_one_letter_code
_entity_poly.pdbx_strand_id
1 'polypeptide(L)'
;MLLIRNPLLKSDRIVFTSIDNRWSTDSKTYDEVYTASTGGFPKPEDDSGIFMAIDDSHTLGTHYAIYCSKTMPFTEMMSKIIVGGSPMTGQEILNLDRNSLADQTCYHHLQSLAPSIGAEKTSSLSEVVESKRCTARSIATLAFEKKISIIGKYGYFVPASTSTCSSIIINADYPVKVEDLILPHQSFILSTPDTTIAVVWYQGRVHILEQCGEHKAAWFFNTINFENNNLRSLFTILKSFHQRNGRKGRLVKKSELGKRLNEKQMKKIDSSRTRNLQYQRIAFVDRPRHTQKVLGNLVDKTLCDSYKSRPPFYIQVLDTIFPPRQPPHRSLISTRNS
;
A
#
# COMPACT_ATOMS: atom_id res chain seq x y z
N MET A 1 -16.27 2.18 -8.30
CA MET A 1 -15.54 1.23 -7.44
C MET A 1 -14.18 0.95 -8.06
N LEU A 2 -13.15 0.82 -7.23
CA LEU A 2 -11.81 0.46 -7.65
C LEU A 2 -11.41 -0.85 -6.95
N LEU A 3 -10.86 -1.79 -7.70
CA LEU A 3 -10.30 -3.04 -7.20
C LEU A 3 -8.79 -2.96 -7.33
N ILE A 4 -8.07 -3.46 -6.33
CA ILE A 4 -6.61 -3.55 -6.35
C ILE A 4 -6.22 -4.99 -6.04
N ARG A 5 -5.41 -5.61 -6.91
CA ARG A 5 -4.99 -7.01 -6.79
C ARG A 5 -3.48 -7.09 -6.69
N ASN A 6 -2.97 -8.02 -5.88
CA ASN A 6 -1.56 -8.43 -5.94
C ASN A 6 -1.51 -9.94 -6.17
N PRO A 7 -1.12 -10.39 -7.38
CA PRO A 7 -0.89 -11.78 -7.65
C PRO A 7 0.42 -12.21 -6.97
N LEU A 8 0.30 -12.92 -5.86
CA LEU A 8 1.43 -13.45 -5.10
C LEU A 8 1.50 -14.96 -5.30
N LEU A 9 2.71 -15.53 -5.32
CA LEU A 9 2.94 -16.96 -5.53
C LEU A 9 2.25 -17.89 -4.50
N LYS A 10 1.71 -17.38 -3.39
CA LYS A 10 1.07 -18.18 -2.33
C LYS A 10 -0.39 -17.84 -2.04
N SER A 11 -0.87 -16.63 -2.30
CA SER A 11 -2.27 -16.23 -2.02
C SER A 11 -2.61 -14.89 -2.69
N ASP A 12 -3.48 -14.93 -3.69
CA ASP A 12 -3.98 -13.72 -4.34
C ASP A 12 -5.07 -13.06 -3.51
N ARG A 13 -5.01 -11.73 -3.43
CA ARG A 13 -5.98 -10.91 -2.69
C ARG A 13 -6.44 -9.73 -3.51
N ILE A 14 -7.67 -9.31 -3.26
CA ILE A 14 -8.29 -8.14 -3.89
C ILE A 14 -8.81 -7.20 -2.81
N VAL A 15 -8.50 -5.92 -2.93
CA VAL A 15 -9.11 -4.86 -2.11
C VAL A 15 -10.17 -4.15 -2.92
N PHE A 16 -11.34 -3.99 -2.33
CA PHE A 16 -12.43 -3.20 -2.88
C PHE A 16 -12.50 -1.86 -2.19
N THR A 17 -12.37 -0.79 -2.97
CA THR A 17 -12.47 0.57 -2.45
C THR A 17 -13.52 1.41 -3.17
N SER A 18 -14.37 2.06 -2.39
CA SER A 18 -15.41 2.97 -2.88
C SER A 18 -15.90 3.89 -1.75
N ILE A 19 -16.56 4.98 -2.15
CA ILE A 19 -17.35 5.82 -1.26
C ILE A 19 -18.80 5.73 -1.71
N ASP A 20 -19.72 5.51 -0.77
CA ASP A 20 -21.14 5.68 -1.01
C ASP A 20 -21.62 7.02 -0.43
N ASN A 21 -22.20 7.85 -1.30
CA ASN A 21 -22.65 9.20 -1.01
C ASN A 21 -24.19 9.32 -1.07
N ARG A 22 -24.93 8.20 -0.99
CA ARG A 22 -26.40 8.25 -1.02
C ARG A 22 -26.95 8.82 0.30
N TRP A 23 -27.24 10.12 0.27
CA TRP A 23 -28.25 10.82 1.09
C TRP A 23 -28.08 10.92 2.63
N SER A 24 -26.88 10.85 3.19
CA SER A 24 -26.66 11.34 4.56
C SER A 24 -25.32 12.07 4.70
N THR A 25 -25.19 12.82 5.80
CA THR A 25 -23.96 13.46 6.25
C THR A 25 -22.81 12.48 6.54
N ASP A 26 -23.05 11.16 6.46
CA ASP A 26 -22.07 10.11 6.71
C ASP A 26 -21.69 9.39 5.41
N SER A 27 -20.62 9.85 4.75
CA SER A 27 -20.04 9.12 3.62
C SER A 27 -19.42 7.81 4.11
N LYS A 28 -19.96 6.66 3.69
CA LYS A 28 -19.39 5.35 4.05
C LYS A 28 -18.26 5.01 3.08
N THR A 29 -17.05 4.83 3.64
CA THR A 29 -15.90 4.31 2.90
C THR A 29 -15.86 2.79 3.06
N TYR A 30 -15.67 2.08 1.95
CA TYR A 30 -15.45 0.64 1.93
C TYR A 30 -13.99 0.40 1.56
N ASP A 31 -13.26 -0.39 2.35
CA ASP A 31 -11.85 -0.76 2.14
C ASP A 31 -11.62 -2.20 2.66
N GLU A 32 -12.33 -3.15 2.08
CA GLU A 32 -12.34 -4.55 2.51
C GLU A 32 -11.44 -5.43 1.63
N VAL A 33 -10.79 -6.41 2.26
CA VAL A 33 -9.88 -7.37 1.60
C VAL A 33 -10.59 -8.70 1.43
N TYR A 34 -10.48 -9.27 0.24
CA TYR A 34 -11.10 -10.55 -0.14
C TYR A 34 -10.06 -11.48 -0.76
N THR A 35 -10.30 -12.78 -0.63
CA THR A 35 -9.59 -13.80 -1.42
C THR A 35 -9.91 -13.61 -2.90
N ALA A 36 -8.89 -13.62 -3.77
CA ALA A 36 -9.15 -13.60 -5.21
C ALA A 36 -9.61 -14.99 -5.68
N SER A 37 -10.78 -15.08 -6.31
CA SER A 37 -11.21 -16.27 -7.04
C SER A 37 -10.46 -16.36 -8.39
N THR A 38 -9.70 -17.43 -8.58
CA THR A 38 -8.97 -17.88 -9.79
C THR A 38 -8.54 -16.79 -10.80
N GLY A 39 -7.25 -16.41 -10.75
CA GLY A 39 -6.46 -15.97 -11.90
C GLY A 39 -6.66 -14.54 -12.43
N GLY A 40 -7.64 -13.76 -11.94
CA GLY A 40 -7.98 -12.47 -12.55
C GLY A 40 -8.74 -11.51 -11.65
N PHE A 41 -9.01 -10.31 -12.17
CA PHE A 41 -10.13 -9.53 -11.67
C PHE A 41 -11.45 -10.16 -12.16
N PRO A 42 -12.52 -10.19 -11.35
CA PRO A 42 -13.80 -10.75 -11.79
C PRO A 42 -14.35 -9.97 -13.00
N LYS A 43 -14.94 -10.68 -13.96
CA LYS A 43 -15.46 -10.09 -15.19
C LYS A 43 -16.98 -10.31 -15.24
N PRO A 44 -17.80 -9.34 -14.80
CA PRO A 44 -19.25 -9.42 -14.88
C PRO A 44 -19.73 -9.70 -16.30
N GLU A 45 -20.82 -10.45 -16.45
CA GLU A 45 -21.43 -10.71 -17.76
C GLU A 45 -21.94 -9.41 -18.42
N ASP A 46 -22.06 -9.42 -19.74
CA ASP A 46 -22.37 -8.25 -20.56
C ASP A 46 -23.73 -7.59 -20.26
N ASP A 47 -24.65 -8.36 -19.68
CA ASP A 47 -26.01 -7.96 -19.28
C ASP A 47 -26.10 -7.55 -17.80
N SER A 48 -25.01 -7.67 -17.04
CA SER A 48 -24.96 -7.33 -15.61
C SER A 48 -25.24 -5.86 -15.31
N GLY A 49 -25.11 -4.98 -16.31
CA GLY A 49 -25.15 -3.52 -16.15
C GLY A 49 -23.89 -2.94 -15.49
N ILE A 50 -22.83 -3.75 -15.36
CA ILE A 50 -21.53 -3.36 -14.81
C ILE A 50 -20.51 -3.27 -15.95
N PHE A 51 -19.80 -2.15 -16.00
CA PHE A 51 -18.74 -1.90 -16.97
C PHE A 51 -17.40 -1.80 -16.25
N MET A 52 -16.34 -2.25 -16.90
CA MET A 52 -15.03 -2.35 -16.28
C MET A 52 -13.90 -1.79 -17.15
N ALA A 53 -12.82 -1.35 -16.51
CA ALA A 53 -11.53 -1.14 -17.13
C ALA A 53 -10.48 -1.81 -16.26
N ILE A 54 -9.67 -2.66 -16.86
CA ILE A 54 -8.72 -3.52 -16.15
C ILE A 54 -7.32 -3.19 -16.65
N ASP A 55 -6.35 -3.09 -15.74
CA ASP A 55 -4.94 -3.24 -16.09
C ASP A 55 -4.71 -4.69 -16.57
N ASP A 56 -4.66 -4.89 -17.89
CA ASP A 56 -4.44 -6.19 -18.53
C ASP A 56 -2.95 -6.57 -18.62
N SER A 57 -2.07 -5.81 -17.96
CA SER A 57 -0.66 -6.19 -17.88
C SER A 57 -0.52 -7.54 -17.16
N HIS A 58 -0.03 -8.56 -17.88
CA HIS A 58 0.29 -9.87 -17.29
C HIS A 58 1.60 -9.87 -16.48
N THR A 59 2.04 -8.69 -16.04
CA THR A 59 3.32 -8.48 -15.37
C THR A 59 3.16 -8.55 -13.86
N LEU A 60 4.11 -9.17 -13.16
CA LEU A 60 4.05 -9.31 -11.70
C LEU A 60 3.87 -7.96 -10.97
N GLY A 61 3.18 -8.00 -9.83
CA GLY A 61 3.02 -6.88 -8.91
C GLY A 61 1.57 -6.43 -8.75
N THR A 62 1.37 -5.24 -8.17
CA THR A 62 0.02 -4.75 -7.90
C THR A 62 -0.67 -4.22 -9.17
N HIS A 63 -1.89 -4.68 -9.40
CA HIS A 63 -2.77 -4.23 -10.48
C HIS A 63 -4.02 -3.57 -9.91
N TYR A 64 -4.77 -2.88 -10.76
CA TYR A 64 -6.09 -2.38 -10.41
C TYR A 64 -7.07 -2.41 -11.56
N ALA A 65 -8.35 -2.38 -11.21
CA ALA A 65 -9.46 -2.36 -12.13
C ALA A 65 -10.56 -1.43 -11.62
N ILE A 66 -11.18 -0.68 -12.52
CA ILE A 66 -12.29 0.23 -12.21
C ILE A 66 -13.58 -0.42 -12.67
N TYR A 67 -14.57 -0.46 -11.79
CA TYR A 67 -15.93 -0.93 -12.07
C TYR A 67 -16.93 0.18 -11.82
N CYS A 68 -17.88 0.31 -12.73
CA CYS A 68 -18.96 1.28 -12.61
C CYS A 68 -20.27 0.69 -13.13
N SER A 69 -21.36 1.11 -12.51
CA SER A 69 -22.71 0.93 -13.02
C SER A 69 -23.46 2.26 -12.92
N LYS A 70 -24.35 2.51 -13.88
CA LYS A 70 -25.22 3.69 -13.88
C LYS A 70 -26.40 3.52 -12.92
N THR A 71 -26.91 2.30 -12.80
CA THR A 71 -28.18 2.01 -12.12
C THR A 71 -27.98 1.23 -10.83
N MET A 72 -26.82 0.60 -10.64
CA MET A 72 -26.56 -0.28 -9.51
C MET A 72 -25.79 0.43 -8.38
N PRO A 73 -26.26 0.36 -7.12
CA PRO A 73 -25.48 0.79 -5.96
C PRO A 73 -24.21 -0.03 -5.78
N PHE A 74 -23.30 0.50 -4.96
CA PHE A 74 -22.03 -0.17 -4.65
C PHE A 74 -22.25 -1.57 -4.06
N THR A 75 -23.11 -1.72 -3.05
CA THR A 75 -23.33 -2.99 -2.35
C THR A 75 -23.88 -4.09 -3.27
N GLU A 76 -24.78 -3.74 -4.20
CA GLU A 76 -25.30 -4.67 -5.20
C GLU A 76 -24.26 -4.99 -6.28
N MET A 77 -23.46 -4.01 -6.70
CA MET A 77 -22.36 -4.25 -7.62
C MET A 77 -21.30 -5.19 -7.01
N MET A 78 -21.02 -5.02 -5.71
CA MET A 78 -20.12 -5.87 -4.93
C MET A 78 -20.62 -7.31 -4.87
N SER A 79 -21.90 -7.53 -4.53
CA SER A 79 -22.46 -8.88 -4.41
C SER A 79 -22.41 -9.64 -5.73
N LYS A 80 -22.56 -8.94 -6.86
CA LYS A 80 -22.40 -9.52 -8.21
C LYS A 80 -20.95 -9.82 -8.60
N ILE A 81 -19.99 -9.06 -8.09
CA ILE A 81 -18.57 -9.20 -8.48
C ILE A 81 -17.87 -10.26 -7.64
N ILE A 82 -18.22 -10.39 -6.36
CA ILE A 82 -17.52 -11.27 -5.41
C ILE A 82 -18.16 -12.66 -5.30
N VAL A 83 -19.41 -12.83 -5.77
CA VAL A 83 -20.18 -14.09 -5.82
C VAL A 83 -19.87 -15.03 -4.64
N GLY A 84 -20.50 -14.76 -3.48
CA GLY A 84 -20.41 -15.64 -2.31
C GLY A 84 -19.12 -15.52 -1.48
N GLY A 85 -18.18 -14.66 -1.86
CA GLY A 85 -17.01 -14.35 -1.02
C GLY A 85 -17.36 -13.44 0.16
N SER A 86 -16.81 -13.75 1.33
CA SER A 86 -16.85 -12.91 2.53
C SER A 86 -15.55 -12.11 2.67
N PRO A 87 -15.59 -10.91 3.28
CA PRO A 87 -14.37 -10.17 3.59
C PRO A 87 -13.51 -10.95 4.59
N MET A 88 -12.20 -10.86 4.43
CA MET A 88 -11.23 -11.47 5.33
C MET A 88 -11.18 -10.73 6.67
N THR A 89 -10.98 -11.48 7.74
CA THR A 89 -10.70 -10.97 9.08
C THR A 89 -9.33 -10.31 9.14
N GLY A 90 -9.11 -9.47 10.15
CA GLY A 90 -7.81 -8.80 10.35
C GLY A 90 -6.63 -9.78 10.48
N GLN A 91 -6.84 -10.92 11.15
CA GLN A 91 -5.81 -11.95 11.32
C GLN A 91 -5.52 -12.68 10.01
N GLU A 92 -6.54 -13.00 9.22
CA GLU A 92 -6.35 -13.60 7.90
C GLU A 92 -5.55 -12.67 6.99
N ILE A 93 -5.89 -11.37 6.97
CA ILE A 93 -5.18 -10.36 6.18
C ILE A 93 -3.71 -10.29 6.58
N LEU A 94 -3.42 -10.23 7.89
CA LEU A 94 -2.05 -10.17 8.40
C LEU A 94 -1.24 -11.41 8.00
N ASN A 95 -1.88 -12.59 8.03
CA ASN A 95 -1.25 -13.85 7.66
C ASN A 95 -0.84 -13.92 6.18
N LEU A 96 -1.42 -13.09 5.29
CA LEU A 96 -1.06 -13.04 3.87
C LEU A 96 0.30 -12.40 3.59
N ASP A 97 0.83 -11.65 4.55
CA ASP A 97 2.04 -10.83 4.36
C ASP A 97 3.19 -11.22 5.30
N ARG A 98 2.91 -12.07 6.30
CA ARG A 98 3.86 -12.46 7.33
C ARG A 98 4.87 -13.50 6.86
N ASN A 99 6.05 -13.49 7.49
CA ASN A 99 7.01 -14.56 7.38
C ASN A 99 7.09 -15.28 8.72
N SER A 100 6.19 -16.25 8.92
CA SER A 100 6.00 -16.96 10.19
C SER A 100 7.32 -17.39 10.84
N LEU A 101 8.28 -17.89 10.06
CA LEU A 101 9.56 -18.35 10.60
C LEU A 101 10.42 -17.18 11.09
N ALA A 102 10.55 -16.11 10.29
CA ALA A 102 11.31 -14.93 10.68
C ALA A 102 10.68 -14.20 11.87
N ASP A 103 9.35 -14.10 11.88
CA ASP A 103 8.59 -13.41 12.92
C ASP A 103 8.68 -14.18 14.26
N GLN A 104 8.58 -15.51 14.22
CA GLN A 104 8.77 -16.36 15.40
C GLN A 104 10.22 -16.33 15.91
N THR A 105 11.20 -16.37 15.01
CA THR A 105 12.62 -16.25 15.36
C THR A 105 12.91 -14.92 16.07
N CYS A 106 12.37 -13.83 15.52
CA CYS A 106 12.50 -12.51 16.12
C CYS A 106 11.80 -12.44 17.49
N TYR A 107 10.57 -12.98 17.61
CA TYR A 107 9.84 -12.95 18.88
C TYR A 107 10.57 -13.72 19.99
N HIS A 108 11.08 -14.92 19.70
CA HIS A 108 11.88 -15.67 20.67
C HIS A 108 13.17 -14.94 21.07
N HIS A 109 13.81 -14.25 20.11
CA HIS A 109 14.96 -13.42 20.44
C HIS A 109 14.58 -12.29 21.39
N LEU A 110 13.48 -11.58 21.15
CA LEU A 110 13.02 -10.52 22.03
C LEU A 110 12.64 -11.03 23.42
N GLN A 111 11.99 -12.20 23.51
CA GLN A 111 11.70 -12.85 24.79
C GLN A 111 12.98 -13.19 25.57
N SER A 112 14.05 -13.63 24.89
CA SER A 112 15.33 -13.90 25.55
C SER A 112 16.05 -12.65 26.07
N LEU A 113 15.69 -11.47 25.54
CA LEU A 113 16.23 -10.18 25.98
C LEU A 113 15.44 -9.57 27.13
N ALA A 114 14.18 -10.02 27.33
CA ALA A 114 13.33 -9.56 28.41
C ALA A 114 13.90 -10.06 29.75
N PRO A 115 14.06 -9.19 30.75
CA PRO A 115 14.57 -9.61 32.06
C PRO A 115 13.57 -10.54 32.76
N SER A 116 14.09 -11.30 33.73
CA SER A 116 13.29 -12.05 34.70
C SER A 116 12.18 -11.18 35.29
N ILE A 117 11.04 -11.81 35.59
CA ILE A 117 9.77 -11.25 36.07
C ILE A 117 9.95 -9.93 36.86
N GLY A 118 9.46 -8.81 36.32
CA GLY A 118 9.26 -7.55 37.06
C GLY A 118 9.96 -6.29 36.54
N ALA A 119 10.81 -6.37 35.51
CA ALA A 119 11.45 -5.18 34.92
C ALA A 119 11.01 -4.95 33.46
N GLU A 120 10.51 -3.75 33.16
CA GLU A 120 10.33 -3.30 31.78
C GLU A 120 11.71 -3.00 31.18
N LYS A 121 12.15 -3.80 30.20
CA LYS A 121 13.35 -3.48 29.43
C LYS A 121 12.96 -2.94 28.06
N THR A 122 13.30 -1.67 27.85
CA THR A 122 13.20 -1.01 26.55
C THR A 122 14.46 -1.32 25.74
N SER A 123 14.34 -2.07 24.65
CA SER A 123 15.43 -2.28 23.68
C SER A 123 15.34 -1.25 22.56
N SER A 124 16.48 -0.84 21.98
CA SER A 124 16.45 0.01 20.79
C SER A 124 16.15 -0.81 19.53
N LEU A 125 15.46 -0.21 18.57
CA LEU A 125 15.21 -0.83 17.27
C LEU A 125 16.52 -1.11 16.55
N SER A 126 17.49 -0.20 16.65
CA SER A 126 18.83 -0.35 16.07
C SER A 126 19.52 -1.63 16.54
N GLU A 127 19.61 -1.85 17.86
CA GLU A 127 20.24 -3.02 18.48
C GLU A 127 19.57 -4.31 18.01
N VAL A 128 18.24 -4.33 18.03
CA VAL A 128 17.44 -5.50 17.66
C VAL A 128 17.59 -5.86 16.19
N VAL A 129 17.65 -4.88 15.29
CA VAL A 129 17.86 -5.12 13.85
C VAL A 129 19.33 -5.50 13.57
N GLU A 130 20.29 -4.90 14.26
CA GLU A 130 21.72 -5.23 14.14
C GLU A 130 22.04 -6.67 14.58
N SER A 131 21.25 -7.25 15.49
CA SER A 131 21.34 -8.66 15.87
C SER A 131 21.17 -9.65 14.71
N LYS A 132 20.60 -9.20 13.57
CA LYS A 132 20.20 -9.99 12.40
C LYS A 132 19.15 -11.07 12.67
N ARG A 133 18.62 -11.17 13.89
CA ARG A 133 17.52 -12.07 14.27
C ARG A 133 16.15 -11.45 14.04
N CYS A 134 16.10 -10.13 13.96
CA CYS A 134 14.91 -9.36 13.68
C CYS A 134 15.11 -8.49 12.43
N THR A 135 14.01 -8.23 11.73
CA THR A 135 13.94 -7.23 10.65
C THR A 135 12.92 -6.18 11.04
N ALA A 136 13.00 -4.98 10.48
CA ALA A 136 11.99 -3.94 10.69
C ALA A 136 10.57 -4.45 10.36
N ARG A 137 10.46 -5.27 9.30
CA ARG A 137 9.20 -5.94 8.92
C ARG A 137 8.69 -6.92 9.98
N SER A 138 9.55 -7.76 10.55
CA SER A 138 9.15 -8.68 11.61
C SER A 138 8.75 -7.94 12.89
N ILE A 139 9.47 -6.87 13.24
CA ILE A 139 9.08 -5.98 14.35
C ILE A 139 7.71 -5.37 14.10
N ALA A 140 7.47 -4.87 12.88
CA ALA A 140 6.16 -4.37 12.52
C ALA A 140 5.07 -5.44 12.66
N THR A 141 5.26 -6.64 12.12
CA THR A 141 4.28 -7.71 12.21
C THR A 141 3.97 -8.09 13.66
N LEU A 142 4.99 -8.20 14.53
CA LEU A 142 4.79 -8.46 15.96
C LEU A 142 4.01 -7.34 16.67
N ALA A 143 4.22 -6.08 16.28
CA ALA A 143 3.44 -4.96 16.81
C ALA A 143 1.98 -5.03 16.34
N PHE A 144 1.72 -5.35 15.07
CA PHE A 144 0.36 -5.57 14.56
C PHE A 144 -0.34 -6.77 15.23
N GLU A 145 0.40 -7.80 15.63
CA GLU A 145 -0.08 -8.91 16.46
C GLU A 145 -0.24 -8.55 17.94
N LYS A 146 0.07 -7.31 18.34
CA LYS A 146 0.05 -6.81 19.74
C LYS A 146 0.98 -7.60 20.68
N LYS A 147 2.00 -8.26 20.13
CA LYS A 147 2.99 -9.03 20.90
C LYS A 147 4.10 -8.17 21.47
N ILE A 148 4.33 -7.00 20.89
CA ILE A 148 5.31 -6.00 21.34
C ILE A 148 4.71 -4.60 21.24
N SER A 149 5.29 -3.66 21.97
CA SER A 149 4.95 -2.25 21.92
C SER A 149 6.10 -1.45 21.30
N ILE A 150 5.78 -0.53 20.40
CA ILE A 150 6.77 0.38 19.79
C ILE A 150 6.56 1.77 20.36
N ILE A 151 7.63 2.38 20.86
CA ILE A 151 7.68 3.77 21.29
C ILE A 151 8.72 4.55 20.49
N GLY A 152 8.84 5.85 20.74
CA GLY A 152 9.91 6.67 20.18
C GLY A 152 9.53 7.42 18.91
N LYS A 153 10.42 8.33 18.52
CA LYS A 153 10.17 9.31 17.46
C LYS A 153 9.90 8.67 16.10
N TYR A 154 10.36 7.45 15.82
CA TYR A 154 10.20 6.84 14.50
C TYR A 154 9.19 5.69 14.46
N GLY A 155 8.26 5.63 15.42
CA GLY A 155 7.26 4.55 15.55
C GLY A 155 6.12 4.55 14.51
N TYR A 156 6.14 5.43 13.51
CA TYR A 156 5.03 5.65 12.56
C TYR A 156 4.76 4.48 11.59
N PHE A 157 5.59 3.43 11.62
CA PHE A 157 5.39 2.23 10.81
C PHE A 157 4.45 1.21 11.46
N VAL A 158 3.95 1.44 12.68
CA VAL A 158 3.03 0.54 13.40
C VAL A 158 1.83 1.28 14.00
N PRO A 159 0.77 0.56 14.46
CA PRO A 159 -0.37 1.17 15.11
C PRO A 159 -0.04 1.86 16.44
N ALA A 160 -0.54 3.09 16.61
CA ALA A 160 -0.38 3.89 17.83
C ALA A 160 -0.95 3.19 19.08
N SER A 161 -1.97 2.35 18.89
CA SER A 161 -2.72 1.63 19.94
C SER A 161 -2.03 0.37 20.48
N THR A 162 -0.82 0.08 20.01
CA THR A 162 -0.02 -1.06 20.51
C THR A 162 0.86 -0.68 21.71
N SER A 163 0.74 0.55 22.22
CA SER A 163 1.74 1.19 23.06
C SER A 163 1.78 0.76 24.55
N THR A 164 0.83 -0.03 25.07
CA THR A 164 0.80 -0.31 26.53
C THR A 164 0.34 -1.71 26.96
N CYS A 165 0.21 -2.69 26.05
CA CYS A 165 -0.29 -4.04 26.43
C CYS A 165 0.77 -5.15 26.43
N SER A 166 2.00 -4.90 25.99
CA SER A 166 3.06 -5.93 25.97
C SER A 166 4.17 -5.62 26.96
N SER A 167 4.75 -6.67 27.55
CA SER A 167 5.95 -6.59 28.40
C SER A 167 7.23 -6.31 27.61
N ILE A 168 7.21 -6.40 26.28
CA ILE A 168 8.35 -6.14 25.41
C ILE A 168 8.15 -4.79 24.71
N ILE A 169 8.99 -3.82 25.08
CA ILE A 169 8.95 -2.45 24.53
C ILE A 169 10.19 -2.21 23.66
N ILE A 170 9.98 -1.76 22.43
CA ILE A 170 11.03 -1.38 21.50
C ILE A 170 10.98 0.12 21.24
N ASN A 171 12.08 0.83 21.49
CA ASN A 171 12.25 2.23 21.13
C ASN A 171 12.70 2.36 19.67
N ALA A 172 11.84 2.89 18.81
CA ALA A 172 12.16 3.27 17.43
C ALA A 172 13.06 4.51 17.43
N ASP A 173 14.36 4.27 17.56
CA ASP A 173 15.43 5.26 17.71
C ASP A 173 16.00 5.77 16.38
N TYR A 174 15.66 5.13 15.26
CA TYR A 174 16.06 5.55 13.92
C TYR A 174 14.92 5.41 12.89
N PRO A 175 14.93 6.21 11.79
CA PRO A 175 13.91 6.11 10.76
C PRO A 175 14.02 4.79 9.99
N VAL A 176 12.91 4.05 9.92
CA VAL A 176 12.84 2.80 9.16
C VAL A 176 12.76 3.11 7.66
N LYS A 177 13.53 2.38 6.85
CA LYS A 177 13.45 2.50 5.39
C LYS A 177 12.20 1.79 4.85
N VAL A 178 11.53 2.38 3.87
CA VAL A 178 10.33 1.81 3.26
C VAL A 178 10.64 0.46 2.60
N GLU A 179 11.79 0.34 1.95
CA GLU A 179 12.25 -0.90 1.32
C GLU A 179 12.55 -2.04 2.30
N ASP A 180 12.73 -1.74 3.60
CA ASP A 180 12.89 -2.75 4.65
C ASP A 180 11.52 -3.29 5.15
N LEU A 181 10.43 -2.58 4.82
CA LEU A 181 9.06 -2.94 5.18
C LEU A 181 8.31 -3.57 3.99
N ILE A 182 8.48 -3.02 2.79
CA ILE A 182 7.66 -3.30 1.61
C ILE A 182 8.52 -3.90 0.50
N LEU A 183 8.11 -5.06 -0.02
CA LEU A 183 8.82 -5.73 -1.11
C LEU A 183 8.51 -5.07 -2.47
N PRO A 184 9.41 -5.18 -3.47
CA PRO A 184 9.20 -4.52 -4.77
C PRO A 184 7.88 -4.91 -5.47
N HIS A 185 7.51 -6.19 -5.41
CA HIS A 185 6.27 -6.70 -6.00
C HIS A 185 5.02 -6.32 -5.18
N GLN A 186 5.21 -5.70 -4.01
CA GLN A 186 4.15 -5.20 -3.15
C GLN A 186 3.89 -3.72 -3.38
N SER A 187 4.49 -3.11 -4.40
CA SER A 187 4.30 -1.69 -4.64
C SER A 187 4.37 -1.31 -6.11
N PHE A 188 3.86 -0.12 -6.41
CA PHE A 188 4.14 0.63 -7.62
C PHE A 188 4.10 2.12 -7.32
N ILE A 189 4.88 2.89 -8.08
CA ILE A 189 4.98 4.34 -7.93
C ILE A 189 4.22 5.00 -9.07
N LEU A 190 3.42 6.00 -8.71
CA LEU A 190 2.77 6.90 -9.64
C LEU A 190 3.32 8.31 -9.40
N SER A 191 3.99 8.87 -10.41
CA SER A 191 4.62 10.19 -10.34
C SER A 191 3.96 11.16 -11.32
N THR A 192 3.81 12.40 -10.87
CA THR A 192 3.40 13.57 -11.66
C THR A 192 4.40 14.70 -11.39
N PRO A 193 4.35 15.81 -12.14
CA PRO A 193 5.18 16.98 -11.84
C PRO A 193 4.97 17.54 -10.42
N ASP A 194 3.76 17.40 -9.87
CA ASP A 194 3.38 18.02 -8.58
C ASP A 194 3.46 17.05 -7.40
N THR A 195 3.34 15.75 -7.63
CA THR A 195 3.25 14.77 -6.56
C THR A 195 3.70 13.38 -7.01
N THR A 196 4.35 12.67 -6.09
CA THR A 196 4.67 11.26 -6.26
C THR A 196 4.05 10.47 -5.12
N ILE A 197 3.26 9.46 -5.49
CA ILE A 197 2.65 8.52 -4.56
C ILE A 197 3.12 7.10 -4.85
N ALA A 198 3.22 6.28 -3.82
CA ALA A 198 3.40 4.84 -3.96
C ALA A 198 2.18 4.12 -3.39
N VAL A 199 1.60 3.23 -4.18
CA VAL A 199 0.57 2.31 -3.70
C VAL A 199 1.26 1.04 -3.26
N VAL A 200 1.14 0.73 -1.97
CA VAL A 200 1.91 -0.33 -1.33
C VAL A 200 0.99 -1.33 -0.61
N TRP A 201 1.41 -2.59 -0.56
CA TRP A 201 0.83 -3.57 0.34
C TRP A 201 1.70 -3.68 1.57
N TYR A 202 1.12 -3.42 2.73
CA TYR A 202 1.81 -3.44 4.00
C TYR A 202 0.91 -4.09 5.05
N GLN A 203 1.42 -5.13 5.72
CA GLN A 203 0.67 -5.91 6.72
C GLN A 203 -0.67 -6.41 6.17
N GLY A 204 -0.63 -6.85 4.90
CA GLY A 204 -1.76 -7.41 4.17
C GLY A 204 -2.77 -6.39 3.59
N ARG A 205 -2.65 -5.10 3.91
CA ARG A 205 -3.56 -4.04 3.45
C ARG A 205 -2.92 -3.13 2.41
N VAL A 206 -3.75 -2.46 1.60
CA VAL A 206 -3.27 -1.45 0.66
C VAL A 206 -3.16 -0.10 1.35
N HIS A 207 -2.03 0.56 1.14
CA HIS A 207 -1.77 1.90 1.62
C HIS A 207 -1.24 2.80 0.51
N ILE A 208 -1.41 4.10 0.69
CA ILE A 208 -0.76 5.12 -0.13
C ILE A 208 0.32 5.78 0.73
N LEU A 209 1.54 5.74 0.21
CA LEU A 209 2.63 6.58 0.64
C LEU A 209 2.71 7.79 -0.27
N GLU A 210 3.00 8.96 0.29
CA GLU A 210 3.27 10.17 -0.47
C GLU A 210 4.71 10.62 -0.18
N GLN A 211 5.42 11.03 -1.23
CA GLN A 211 6.82 11.41 -1.13
C GLN A 211 6.98 12.78 -0.48
N CYS A 212 7.88 12.91 0.50
CA CYS A 212 8.29 14.18 1.06
C CYS A 212 9.38 14.83 0.17
N GLY A 213 9.01 15.75 -0.72
CA GLY A 213 9.95 16.58 -1.48
C GLY A 213 10.84 15.83 -2.49
N GLU A 214 11.63 16.59 -3.26
CA GLU A 214 12.40 16.05 -4.39
C GLU A 214 13.82 15.61 -4.03
N HIS A 215 14.38 16.06 -2.89
CA HIS A 215 15.83 15.98 -2.63
C HIS A 215 16.27 14.79 -1.79
N LYS A 216 15.52 14.43 -0.75
CA LYS A 216 15.79 13.25 0.06
C LYS A 216 14.60 12.31 -0.06
N ALA A 217 14.84 11.08 -0.50
CA ALA A 217 13.79 10.08 -0.63
C ALA A 217 13.23 9.77 0.77
N ALA A 218 12.05 10.31 1.05
CA ALA A 218 11.31 10.07 2.27
C ALA A 218 9.82 10.00 1.94
N TRP A 219 9.08 9.24 2.75
CA TRP A 219 7.69 8.90 2.49
C TRP A 219 6.92 8.96 3.80
N PHE A 220 5.65 9.34 3.72
CA PHE A 220 4.72 9.23 4.84
C PHE A 220 3.46 8.50 4.40
N PHE A 221 2.82 7.80 5.32
CA PHE A 221 1.53 7.18 5.04
C PHE A 221 0.43 8.23 4.96
N ASN A 222 -0.24 8.29 3.80
CA ASN A 222 -1.40 9.14 3.56
C ASN A 222 -2.73 8.42 3.88
N THR A 223 -2.71 7.09 4.03
CA THR A 223 -3.91 6.27 4.31
C THR A 223 -3.85 5.46 5.61
N ILE A 224 -2.80 5.59 6.43
CA ILE A 224 -2.75 4.91 7.73
C ILE A 224 -3.45 5.74 8.80
N ASN A 225 -4.67 5.34 9.16
CA ASN A 225 -5.29 5.78 10.38
C ASN A 225 -5.56 4.58 11.25
N PHE A 226 -4.80 4.45 12.33
CA PHE A 226 -5.01 3.35 13.25
C PHE A 226 -6.19 3.59 14.19
N GLU A 227 -6.70 4.83 14.35
CA GLU A 227 -7.80 5.12 15.30
C GLU A 227 -8.80 6.28 14.98
N ASN A 228 -8.63 7.16 13.98
CA ASN A 228 -9.41 8.42 13.92
C ASN A 228 -9.74 9.01 12.53
N ASN A 229 -10.64 8.39 11.75
CA ASN A 229 -11.53 8.94 10.70
C ASN A 229 -11.14 10.08 9.70
N ASN A 230 -9.93 10.63 9.70
CA ASN A 230 -9.57 11.80 8.89
C ASN A 230 -8.43 11.53 7.89
N LEU A 231 -8.43 10.34 7.29
CA LEU A 231 -7.63 10.11 6.09
C LEU A 231 -8.51 9.98 4.86
N ARG A 232 -8.03 10.60 3.80
CA ARG A 232 -8.66 10.63 2.49
C ARG A 232 -8.75 9.18 2.01
N SER A 233 -9.97 8.70 1.73
CA SER A 233 -10.16 7.30 1.34
C SER A 233 -9.26 6.91 0.17
N LEU A 234 -8.79 5.65 0.17
CA LEU A 234 -7.97 5.07 -0.89
C LEU A 234 -8.58 5.35 -2.27
N PHE A 235 -9.90 5.15 -2.38
CA PHE A 235 -10.69 5.51 -3.56
C PHE A 235 -10.56 6.98 -3.95
N THR A 236 -10.68 7.93 -3.02
CA THR A 236 -10.61 9.37 -3.33
C THR A 236 -9.26 9.75 -3.90
N ILE A 237 -8.17 9.28 -3.29
CA ILE A 237 -6.81 9.61 -3.71
C ILE A 237 -6.58 9.05 -5.12
N LEU A 238 -6.85 7.76 -5.34
CA LEU A 238 -6.62 7.12 -6.63
C LEU A 238 -7.53 7.66 -7.71
N LYS A 239 -8.81 7.90 -7.41
CA LYS A 239 -9.73 8.56 -8.34
C LYS A 239 -9.23 9.94 -8.75
N SER A 240 -8.82 10.78 -7.79
CA SER A 240 -8.32 12.13 -8.07
C SER A 240 -7.03 12.09 -8.89
N PHE A 241 -6.13 11.17 -8.55
CA PHE A 241 -4.87 10.99 -9.26
C PHE A 241 -5.11 10.56 -10.71
N HIS A 242 -5.97 9.56 -10.93
CA HIS A 242 -6.34 9.11 -12.26
C HIS A 242 -7.04 10.20 -13.08
N GLN A 243 -7.97 10.94 -12.48
CA GLN A 243 -8.69 12.01 -13.17
C GLN A 243 -7.79 13.14 -13.65
N ARG A 244 -6.75 13.49 -12.88
CA ARG A 244 -5.81 14.57 -13.23
C ARG A 244 -4.75 14.13 -14.23
N ASN A 245 -4.24 12.91 -14.10
CA ASN A 245 -3.01 12.49 -14.79
C ASN A 245 -3.21 11.33 -15.77
N GLY A 246 -4.39 10.71 -15.77
CA GLY A 246 -4.66 9.54 -16.58
C GLY A 246 -5.00 9.86 -18.02
N ARG A 247 -4.64 8.96 -18.93
CA ARG A 247 -5.16 8.98 -20.30
C ARG A 247 -6.66 8.71 -20.29
N LYS A 248 -7.41 9.41 -21.14
CA LYS A 248 -8.84 9.15 -21.34
C LYS A 248 -9.02 7.72 -21.86
N GLY A 249 -9.88 6.95 -21.18
CA GLY A 249 -10.26 5.60 -21.53
C GLY A 249 -11.77 5.41 -21.47
N ARG A 250 -12.21 4.18 -21.77
CA ARG A 250 -13.61 3.78 -21.74
C ARG A 250 -13.78 2.54 -20.86
N LEU A 251 -14.82 2.52 -20.05
CA LEU A 251 -15.31 1.30 -19.43
C LEU A 251 -16.00 0.42 -20.47
N VAL A 252 -15.68 -0.86 -20.47
CA VAL A 252 -16.13 -1.82 -21.47
C VAL A 252 -16.86 -2.98 -20.81
N LYS A 253 -17.64 -3.69 -21.62
CA LYS A 253 -18.24 -4.98 -21.22
C LYS A 253 -17.22 -6.11 -21.32
N LYS A 254 -17.57 -7.30 -20.80
CA LYS A 254 -16.68 -8.47 -20.82
C LYS A 254 -16.32 -8.90 -22.25
N SER A 255 -17.27 -8.92 -23.17
CA SER A 255 -17.01 -9.26 -24.59
C SER A 255 -16.16 -8.24 -25.34
N GLU A 256 -15.96 -7.06 -24.75
CA GLU A 256 -15.18 -5.97 -25.33
C GLU A 256 -13.74 -5.90 -24.78
N LEU A 257 -13.42 -6.69 -23.74
CA LEU A 257 -12.07 -6.74 -23.18
C LEU A 257 -11.03 -7.19 -24.21
N GLY A 258 -9.86 -6.56 -24.21
CA GLY A 258 -8.76 -6.84 -25.14
C GLY A 258 -8.95 -6.28 -26.56
N LYS A 259 -10.11 -5.70 -26.89
CA LYS A 259 -10.31 -5.02 -28.18
C LYS A 259 -9.70 -3.62 -28.13
N ARG A 260 -8.64 -3.38 -28.91
CA ARG A 260 -8.08 -2.02 -29.06
C ARG A 260 -9.10 -1.13 -29.75
N LEU A 261 -9.56 -0.10 -29.04
CA LEU A 261 -10.37 0.96 -29.63
C LEU A 261 -9.52 1.76 -30.62
N ASN A 262 -10.02 1.96 -31.83
CA ASN A 262 -9.34 2.81 -32.79
C ASN A 262 -9.59 4.30 -32.49
N GLU A 263 -8.75 5.18 -33.02
CA GLU A 263 -8.81 6.62 -32.76
C GLU A 263 -10.14 7.26 -33.19
N LYS A 264 -10.81 6.69 -34.21
CA LYS A 264 -12.13 7.13 -34.67
C LYS A 264 -13.23 6.82 -33.65
N GLN A 265 -13.18 5.64 -33.02
CA GLN A 265 -14.09 5.25 -31.94
C GLN A 265 -13.86 6.13 -30.69
N MET A 266 -12.60 6.42 -30.36
CA MET A 266 -12.23 7.36 -29.30
C MET A 266 -12.79 8.78 -29.54
N LYS A 267 -12.63 9.32 -30.75
CA LYS A 267 -13.15 10.66 -31.13
C LYS A 267 -14.67 10.74 -31.09
N LYS A 268 -15.37 9.69 -31.54
CA LYS A 268 -16.85 9.60 -31.49
C LYS A 268 -17.39 9.62 -30.05
N ILE A 269 -16.64 9.06 -29.11
CA ILE A 269 -16.97 9.13 -27.68
C ILE A 269 -16.76 10.55 -27.16
N ASP A 270 -15.64 11.21 -27.48
CA ASP A 270 -15.35 12.57 -27.00
C ASP A 270 -16.39 13.59 -27.52
N SER A 271 -16.85 13.41 -28.76
CA SER A 271 -17.87 14.25 -29.42
C SER A 271 -19.32 13.95 -29.02
N SER A 272 -19.63 12.80 -28.43
CA SER A 272 -21.01 12.47 -28.04
C SER A 272 -21.44 13.28 -26.81
N ARG A 273 -22.22 14.35 -27.00
CA ARG A 273 -22.91 15.10 -25.94
C ARG A 273 -24.09 14.33 -25.30
N THR A 274 -24.33 13.08 -25.67
CA THR A 274 -25.38 12.25 -25.08
C THR A 274 -25.03 11.91 -23.63
N ARG A 275 -25.86 12.38 -22.68
CA ARG A 275 -25.75 12.12 -21.22
C ARG A 275 -25.57 10.63 -20.87
N ASN A 276 -25.96 9.73 -21.76
CA ASN A 276 -25.86 8.29 -21.58
C ASN A 276 -24.44 7.69 -21.71
N LEU A 277 -23.44 8.42 -22.22
CA LEU A 277 -22.07 7.86 -22.37
C LEU A 277 -21.05 8.47 -21.41
N GLN A 278 -21.42 9.50 -20.64
CA GLN A 278 -20.48 10.17 -19.74
C GLN A 278 -19.96 9.27 -18.61
N TYR A 279 -20.79 8.36 -18.07
CA TYR A 279 -20.36 7.43 -17.01
C TYR A 279 -19.37 6.37 -17.49
N GLN A 280 -19.27 6.16 -18.81
CA GLN A 280 -18.32 5.21 -19.40
C GLN A 280 -16.94 5.84 -19.63
N ARG A 281 -16.79 7.15 -19.50
CA ARG A 281 -15.50 7.83 -19.63
C ARG A 281 -14.74 7.71 -18.31
N ILE A 282 -13.51 7.25 -18.41
CA ILE A 282 -12.58 7.21 -17.28
C ILE A 282 -11.26 7.85 -17.67
N ALA A 283 -10.46 8.18 -16.68
CA ALA A 283 -9.05 8.45 -16.86
C ALA A 283 -8.28 7.34 -16.15
N PHE A 284 -7.19 6.89 -16.75
CA PHE A 284 -6.38 5.80 -16.23
C PHE A 284 -4.91 6.16 -16.38
N VAL A 285 -4.15 6.10 -15.30
CA VAL A 285 -2.69 6.28 -15.39
C VAL A 285 -2.12 4.93 -15.77
N ASP A 286 -1.17 4.85 -16.70
CA ASP A 286 -0.56 3.56 -16.99
C ASP A 286 0.45 3.21 -15.90
N ARG A 287 0.45 1.94 -15.47
CA ARG A 287 1.41 1.45 -14.49
C ARG A 287 2.80 1.33 -15.12
N PRO A 288 3.88 1.52 -14.34
CA PRO A 288 5.21 1.07 -14.70
C PRO A 288 5.23 -0.42 -15.10
N ARG A 289 5.97 -0.76 -16.16
CA ARG A 289 6.09 -2.15 -16.66
C ARG A 289 6.83 -3.09 -15.72
N HIS A 290 7.60 -2.54 -14.78
CA HIS A 290 8.45 -3.29 -13.87
C HIS A 290 8.08 -2.98 -12.42
N THR A 291 8.28 -3.96 -11.54
CA THR A 291 8.18 -3.76 -10.10
C THR A 291 9.20 -2.73 -9.64
N GLN A 292 8.77 -1.80 -8.78
CA GLN A 292 9.63 -0.73 -8.28
C GLN A 292 9.88 -0.92 -6.79
N LYS A 293 11.08 -0.56 -6.35
CA LYS A 293 11.36 -0.38 -4.92
C LYS A 293 10.96 1.03 -4.54
N VAL A 294 10.19 1.16 -3.47
CA VAL A 294 9.94 2.44 -2.83
C VAL A 294 11.12 2.69 -1.89
N LEU A 295 12.11 3.43 -2.36
CA LEU A 295 13.32 3.72 -1.61
C LEU A 295 13.13 4.95 -0.73
N GLY A 296 13.63 4.91 0.50
CA GLY A 296 13.72 6.09 1.35
C GLY A 296 13.23 5.87 2.77
N ASN A 297 13.37 6.91 3.60
CA ASN A 297 12.95 6.84 5.00
C ASN A 297 11.44 6.99 5.13
N LEU A 298 10.81 6.17 5.97
CA LEU A 298 9.45 6.43 6.44
C LEU A 298 9.51 7.49 7.55
N VAL A 299 8.69 8.53 7.41
CA VAL A 299 8.65 9.67 8.32
C VAL A 299 7.22 10.07 8.65
N ASP A 300 7.06 10.84 9.71
CA ASP A 300 5.80 11.53 9.99
C ASP A 300 5.56 12.64 8.96
N LYS A 301 4.29 12.86 8.62
CA LYS A 301 3.88 13.92 7.69
C LYS A 301 4.37 15.31 8.13
N THR A 302 4.37 15.59 9.44
CA THR A 302 4.83 16.88 10.00
C THR A 302 6.32 17.11 9.78
N LEU A 303 7.10 16.06 9.53
CA LEU A 303 8.53 16.16 9.27
C LEU A 303 8.86 16.35 7.79
N CYS A 304 7.88 16.26 6.87
CA CYS A 304 8.15 16.33 5.43
C CYS A 304 8.86 17.62 5.00
N ASP A 305 8.61 18.75 5.65
CA ASP A 305 9.24 20.03 5.25
C ASP A 305 10.75 20.00 5.42
N SER A 306 11.27 19.23 6.39
CA SER A 306 12.72 19.02 6.56
C SER A 306 13.36 18.24 5.40
N TYR A 307 12.57 17.55 4.58
CA TYR A 307 13.01 16.78 3.41
C TYR A 307 12.82 17.55 2.08
N LYS A 308 12.07 18.67 2.09
CA LYS A 308 11.89 19.54 0.90
C LYS A 308 13.06 20.49 0.69
N SER A 309 13.72 20.92 1.76
CA SER A 309 14.82 21.87 1.70
C SER A 309 16.08 21.21 1.14
N ARG A 310 16.77 21.86 0.18
CA ARG A 310 18.18 21.53 -0.05
C ARG A 310 18.92 21.76 1.27
N PRO A 311 19.67 20.79 1.79
CA PRO A 311 20.49 21.05 2.96
C PRO A 311 21.43 22.22 2.63
N PRO A 312 21.58 23.21 3.54
CA PRO A 312 22.60 24.24 3.41
C PRO A 312 23.95 23.61 3.05
N PHE A 313 24.77 24.31 2.26
CA PHE A 313 26.03 23.76 1.71
C PHE A 313 26.95 23.18 2.80
N TYR A 314 26.94 23.75 4.01
CA TYR A 314 27.72 23.25 5.14
C TYR A 314 27.22 21.92 5.71
N ILE A 315 25.91 21.62 5.65
CA ILE A 315 25.36 20.32 6.09
C ILE A 315 25.73 19.23 5.07
N GLN A 316 25.80 19.56 3.77
CA GLN A 316 26.26 18.62 2.76
C GLN A 316 27.71 18.21 3.01
N VAL A 317 28.56 19.17 3.37
CA VAL A 317 29.96 18.92 3.76
C VAL A 317 30.03 18.06 5.03
N LEU A 318 29.19 18.32 6.03
CA LEU A 318 29.15 17.51 7.26
C LEU A 318 28.63 16.09 7.03
N ASP A 319 27.61 15.87 6.19
CA ASP A 319 27.14 14.51 5.82
C ASP A 319 28.24 13.73 5.05
N THR A 320 29.17 14.44 4.40
CA THR A 320 30.33 13.85 3.70
C THR A 320 31.46 13.51 4.68
N ILE A 321 31.65 14.32 5.73
CA ILE A 321 32.72 14.14 6.74
C ILE A 321 32.27 13.18 7.86
N PHE A 322 30.99 13.20 8.22
CA PHE A 322 30.35 12.41 9.28
C PHE A 322 29.07 11.77 8.74
N PRO A 323 29.17 10.74 7.87
CA PRO A 323 27.99 10.05 7.40
C PRO A 323 27.21 9.49 8.61
N PRO A 324 25.87 9.67 8.66
CA PRO A 324 25.07 9.02 9.69
C PRO A 324 25.35 7.52 9.65
N ARG A 325 25.55 6.89 10.82
CA ARG A 325 25.80 5.45 10.93
C ARG A 325 24.68 4.70 10.21
N GLN A 326 24.93 4.30 8.96
CA GLN A 326 24.08 3.36 8.26
C GLN A 326 24.47 1.96 8.74
N PRO A 327 23.51 1.08 9.05
CA PRO A 327 23.83 -0.32 9.25
C PRO A 327 24.51 -0.85 7.97
N PRO A 328 25.53 -1.71 8.11
CA PRO A 328 26.35 -2.13 6.99
C PRO A 328 25.50 -2.78 5.88
N HIS A 329 25.73 -2.32 4.65
CA HIS A 329 25.09 -2.84 3.44
C HIS A 329 25.24 -4.37 3.35
N ARG A 330 24.12 -5.08 3.14
CA ARG A 330 24.09 -6.51 2.85
C ARG A 330 24.95 -6.82 1.61
N SER A 331 26.12 -7.43 1.80
CA SER A 331 26.78 -8.20 0.75
C SER A 331 26.15 -9.60 0.70
N LEU A 332 25.54 -9.93 -0.45
CA LEU A 332 25.11 -11.28 -0.76
C LEU A 332 26.38 -12.11 -1.02
N ILE A 333 26.80 -12.89 -0.02
CA ILE A 333 27.83 -13.91 -0.21
C ILE A 333 27.16 -15.07 -0.96
N SER A 334 27.52 -15.23 -2.22
CA SER A 334 27.25 -16.41 -3.02
C SER A 334 28.13 -17.55 -2.53
N THR A 335 27.56 -18.46 -1.74
CA THR A 335 28.18 -19.76 -1.47
C THR A 335 27.95 -20.66 -2.70
N ARG A 336 28.99 -20.80 -3.53
CA ARG A 336 29.18 -21.98 -4.39
C ARG A 336 29.43 -23.17 -3.48
N ASN A 337 28.54 -24.15 -3.48
CA ASN A 337 28.85 -25.46 -2.93
C ASN A 337 29.39 -26.37 -4.03
N SER A 338 30.41 -27.11 -3.60
CA SER A 338 31.16 -28.18 -4.25
C SER A 338 30.30 -29.39 -4.56
#